data_AF-A0A945M202-F1
#
_entry.id   AF-A0A945M202-F1
#
_cell.length_a   1.000
_cell.length_b   1.000
_cell.length_c   1.000
_cell.angle_alpha   90.00
_cell.angle_beta   90.00
_cell.angle_gamma   90.00
#
_symmetry.space_group_name_H-M   'P 1'
#
loop_
_entity.id
_entity.type
_entity.pdbx_description
1 polymer ?
#
loop_
_entity_poly.entity_id
_entity_poly.type
_entity_poly.pdbx_seq_one_letter_code
_entity_poly.pdbx_strand_id
1 'polypeptide(L)'
;MNTSTLSTSIENIDEEQFIKQFTPLVKRIAEHIRTKLPACVPMDDLIQAGIAGLIDAIKRYKGSYDHQFEAFAAYCIRGSILNQLRVSN
;
A
#
# COMPACT_ATOMS: atom_id res chain seq x y z
N MET A 1 15.29 15.42 22.42
CA MET A 1 13.93 14.91 22.18
C MET A 1 14.06 13.58 21.46
N ASN A 2 13.76 12.52 22.19
CA ASN A 2 13.74 11.12 21.74
C ASN A 2 12.40 10.79 21.06
N THR A 3 12.36 9.64 20.37
CA THR A 3 11.24 9.03 19.62
C THR A 3 11.12 9.56 18.19
N SER A 4 11.35 8.83 17.09
CA SER A 4 11.22 7.38 16.88
C SER A 4 12.26 6.89 15.86
N THR A 5 13.20 6.08 16.35
CA THR A 5 13.71 4.92 15.63
C THR A 5 12.53 3.99 15.33
N LEU A 6 12.07 3.93 14.08
CA LEU A 6 11.31 2.85 13.42
C LEU A 6 10.97 3.42 12.02
N SER A 7 11.45 2.90 10.90
CA SER A 7 11.18 1.54 10.42
C SER A 7 12.18 1.18 9.32
N THR A 8 13.02 0.21 9.64
CA THR A 8 13.42 -0.90 8.77
C THR A 8 14.25 -0.59 7.53
N SER A 9 15.57 -0.69 7.71
CA SER A 9 16.45 -1.35 6.74
C SER A 9 15.91 -2.76 6.47
N ILE A 10 15.09 -2.95 5.42
CA ILE A 10 14.85 -4.28 4.88
C ILE A 10 15.95 -4.53 3.85
N GLU A 11 16.85 -5.43 4.19
CA GLU A 11 17.74 -6.09 3.24
C GLU A 11 16.89 -6.88 2.23
N ASN A 12 16.55 -6.28 1.08
CA ASN A 12 16.21 -7.00 -0.16
C ASN A 12 16.10 -5.99 -1.31
N ILE A 13 17.08 -6.02 -2.21
CA ILE A 13 17.23 -5.08 -3.32
C ILE A 13 16.03 -5.11 -4.31
N ASP A 14 15.19 -6.13 -4.24
CA ASP A 14 13.95 -6.21 -5.02
C ASP A 14 12.80 -5.40 -4.41
N GLU A 15 12.53 -5.48 -3.09
CA GLU A 15 11.33 -4.89 -2.48
C GLU A 15 11.26 -3.37 -2.66
N GLU A 16 12.38 -2.67 -2.49
CA GLU A 16 12.42 -1.21 -2.61
C GLU A 16 12.22 -0.74 -4.07
N GLN A 17 12.71 -1.50 -5.04
CA GLN A 17 12.48 -1.24 -6.47
C GLN A 17 11.02 -1.49 -6.85
N PHE A 18 10.43 -2.57 -6.35
CA PHE A 18 9.01 -2.86 -6.51
C PHE A 18 8.14 -1.76 -5.89
N ILE A 19 8.43 -1.34 -4.66
CA ILE A 19 7.71 -0.23 -4.02
C ILE A 19 7.77 1.01 -4.90
N LYS A 20 8.94 1.41 -5.43
CA LYS A 20 9.07 2.57 -6.33
C LYS A 20 8.27 2.42 -7.62
N GLN A 21 8.29 1.24 -8.25
CA GLN A 21 7.53 0.97 -9.47
C GLN A 21 6.01 1.00 -9.25
N PHE A 22 5.54 0.47 -8.13
CA PHE A 22 4.11 0.35 -7.80
C PHE A 22 3.57 1.54 -6.98
N THR A 23 4.42 2.45 -6.52
CA THR A 23 4.03 3.73 -5.90
C THR A 23 2.96 4.50 -6.72
N PRO A 24 3.12 4.71 -8.04
CA PRO A 24 2.08 5.37 -8.85
C PRO A 24 0.76 4.58 -8.89
N LEU A 25 0.80 3.23 -8.82
CA LEU A 25 -0.40 2.40 -8.74
C LEU A 25 -1.14 2.61 -7.41
N VAL A 26 -0.40 2.58 -6.29
CA VAL A 26 -0.95 2.86 -4.95
C VAL A 26 -1.62 4.22 -4.93
N LYS A 27 -0.96 5.25 -5.45
CA LYS A 27 -1.50 6.61 -5.50
C LYS A 27 -2.80 6.69 -6.32
N ARG A 28 -2.85 6.06 -7.51
CA ARG A 28 -4.07 6.01 -8.33
C ARG A 28 -5.24 5.34 -7.62
N ILE A 29 -4.98 4.22 -6.93
CA ILE A 29 -6.01 3.50 -6.17
C ILE A 29 -6.50 4.33 -5.00
N ALA A 30 -5.57 4.93 -4.24
CA ALA A 30 -5.90 5.82 -3.12
C ALA A 30 -6.73 7.03 -3.59
N GLU A 31 -6.37 7.67 -4.70
CA GLU A 31 -7.15 8.76 -5.29
C GLU A 31 -8.56 8.30 -5.67
N HIS A 32 -8.68 7.13 -6.31
CA HIS A 32 -9.97 6.57 -6.70
C HIS A 32 -10.85 6.18 -5.50
N ILE A 33 -10.26 5.74 -4.39
CA ILE A 33 -11.01 5.46 -3.16
C ILE A 33 -11.42 6.77 -2.50
N ARG A 34 -10.53 7.77 -2.46
CA ARG A 34 -10.79 9.08 -1.87
C ARG A 34 -11.99 9.78 -2.50
N THR A 35 -12.25 9.62 -3.80
CA THR A 35 -13.45 10.20 -4.45
C THR A 35 -14.76 9.65 -3.90
N LYS A 36 -14.74 8.51 -3.21
CA LYS A 36 -15.92 7.86 -2.60
C LYS A 36 -15.99 8.06 -1.09
N LEU A 37 -15.03 8.74 -0.48
CA LEU A 37 -14.92 8.95 0.96
C LEU A 37 -15.25 10.39 1.36
N PRO A 38 -15.69 10.61 2.61
CA PRO A 38 -15.85 11.95 3.15
C PRO A 38 -14.49 12.68 3.21
N ALA A 39 -14.52 14.01 3.08
CA ALA A 39 -13.33 14.88 3.02
C ALA A 39 -12.44 14.87 4.29
N CYS A 40 -12.85 14.16 5.34
CA CYS A 40 -12.10 14.01 6.58
C CYS A 40 -10.88 13.09 6.44
N VAL A 41 -10.85 12.22 5.43
CA VAL A 41 -9.75 11.25 5.27
C VAL A 41 -8.59 11.88 4.49
N PRO A 42 -7.40 12.05 5.09
CA PRO A 42 -6.27 12.62 4.39
C PRO A 42 -5.70 11.63 3.38
N MET A 43 -5.15 12.16 2.29
CA MET A 43 -4.55 11.35 1.22
C MET A 43 -3.35 10.53 1.71
N ASP A 44 -2.58 11.08 2.65
CA ASP A 44 -1.37 10.44 3.17
C ASP A 44 -1.70 9.13 3.90
N ASP A 45 -2.79 9.12 4.69
CA ASP A 45 -3.25 7.91 5.39
C ASP A 45 -3.67 6.81 4.42
N LEU A 46 -4.33 7.18 3.31
CA LEU A 46 -4.72 6.23 2.26
C LEU A 46 -3.48 5.66 1.55
N ILE A 47 -2.48 6.49 1.29
CA ILE A 47 -1.22 6.05 0.68
C ILE A 47 -0.49 5.12 1.63
N GLN A 48 -0.36 5.46 2.92
CA GLN A 48 0.31 4.62 3.90
C GLN A 48 -0.39 3.27 4.07
N ALA A 49 -1.73 3.25 4.16
CA ALA A 49 -2.49 2.01 4.17
C ALA A 49 -2.31 1.19 2.89
N GLY A 50 -2.24 1.86 1.74
CA GLY A 50 -1.99 1.21 0.46
C GLY A 50 -0.59 0.60 0.36
N ILE A 51 0.45 1.31 0.81
CA ILE A 51 1.84 0.80 0.85
C ILE A 51 1.92 -0.44 1.77
N ALA A 52 1.27 -0.42 2.92
CA ALA A 52 1.21 -1.58 3.80
C ALA A 52 0.57 -2.80 3.11
N GLY A 53 -0.50 -2.60 2.33
CA GLY A 53 -1.10 -3.65 1.50
C GLY A 53 -0.22 -4.14 0.36
N LEU A 54 0.56 -3.24 -0.25
CA LEU A 54 1.53 -3.59 -1.29
C LEU A 54 2.67 -4.46 -0.74
N ILE A 55 3.22 -4.11 0.43
CA ILE A 55 4.27 -4.89 1.09
C ILE A 55 3.78 -6.30 1.41
N ASP A 56 2.55 -6.42 1.93
CA ASP A 56 1.94 -7.73 2.19
C ASP A 56 1.72 -8.53 0.90
N ALA A 57 1.33 -7.87 -0.19
CA ALA A 57 1.19 -8.50 -1.50
C ALA A 57 2.54 -9.04 -2.01
N ILE A 58 3.61 -8.25 -1.94
CA ILE A 58 4.97 -8.66 -2.34
C ILE A 58 5.42 -9.87 -1.51
N LYS A 59 5.20 -9.85 -0.19
CA LYS A 59 5.58 -10.94 0.71
C LYS A 59 4.80 -12.22 0.48
N ARG A 60 3.52 -12.12 0.08
CA ARG A 60 2.63 -13.27 -0.13
C ARG A 60 2.69 -13.83 -1.54
N TYR A 61 3.06 -13.02 -2.52
CA TYR A 61 3.08 -13.44 -3.91
C TYR A 61 4.32 -14.30 -4.19
N LYS A 62 4.09 -15.61 -4.34
CA LYS A 62 5.14 -16.58 -4.72
C LYS A 62 5.18 -16.89 -6.22
N GLY A 63 4.41 -16.15 -7.02
CA GLY A 63 4.34 -16.30 -8.47
C GLY A 63 5.44 -15.52 -9.20
N SER A 64 5.55 -15.73 -10.51
CA SER A 64 6.35 -14.86 -11.38
C SER A 64 5.68 -13.49 -11.49
N TYR A 65 6.47 -12.43 -11.44
CA TYR A 65 6.02 -11.03 -11.51
C TYR A 65 5.50 -10.66 -12.91
N ASP A 66 4.36 -11.25 -13.30
CA ASP A 66 3.65 -11.01 -14.55
C ASP A 66 2.47 -10.04 -14.32
N HIS A 67 1.69 -9.78 -15.37
CA HIS A 67 0.47 -8.96 -15.31
C HIS A 67 -0.53 -9.38 -14.21
N GLN A 68 -0.45 -10.63 -13.72
CA GLN A 68 -1.26 -11.09 -12.58
C GLN A 68 -0.84 -10.46 -11.25
N PHE A 69 0.43 -10.08 -11.08
CA PHE A 69 0.90 -9.41 -9.88
C PHE A 69 0.26 -8.03 -9.72
N GLU A 70 0.12 -7.25 -10.80
CA GLU A 70 -0.51 -5.92 -10.73
C GLU A 70 -1.97 -6.00 -10.26
N ALA A 71 -2.74 -6.96 -10.80
CA ALA A 71 -4.11 -7.20 -10.38
C ALA A 71 -4.19 -7.65 -8.91
N PHE A 72 -3.28 -8.51 -8.48
CA PHE A 72 -3.19 -8.98 -7.10
C PHE A 72 -2.81 -7.86 -6.14
N ALA A 73 -1.77 -7.08 -6.46
CA ALA A 73 -1.36 -5.92 -5.69
C ALA A 73 -2.50 -4.90 -5.58
N ALA A 74 -3.22 -4.62 -6.67
CA ALA A 74 -4.36 -3.72 -6.64
C ALA A 74 -5.50 -4.21 -5.72
N TYR A 75 -5.72 -5.53 -5.65
CA TYR A 75 -6.66 -6.13 -4.72
C TYR A 75 -6.22 -5.95 -3.25
N CYS A 76 -4.95 -6.26 -2.94
CA CYS A 76 -4.39 -6.10 -1.61
C CYS A 76 -4.36 -4.64 -1.12
N ILE A 77 -3.96 -3.71 -1.98
CA ILE A 77 -3.94 -2.26 -1.70
C ILE A 77 -5.35 -1.78 -1.33
N ARG A 78 -6.35 -2.13 -2.14
CA ARG A 78 -7.77 -1.79 -1.83
C ARG A 78 -8.20 -2.38 -0.50
N GLY A 79 -7.87 -3.66 -0.26
CA GLY A 79 -8.20 -4.36 0.98
C GLY A 79 -7.64 -3.65 2.21
N SER A 80 -6.36 -3.27 2.20
CA SER A 80 -5.74 -2.57 3.32
C SER A 80 -6.34 -1.19 3.57
N ILE A 81 -6.59 -0.41 2.52
CA ILE A 81 -7.22 0.92 2.65
C ILE A 81 -8.63 0.78 3.26
N LEU A 82 -9.45 -0.14 2.73
CA LEU A 82 -10.79 -0.37 3.26
C LEU A 82 -10.77 -0.91 4.70
N ASN A 83 -9.78 -1.74 5.04
CA ASN A 83 -9.61 -2.26 6.39
C ASN A 83 -9.28 -1.15 7.39
N GLN A 84 -8.39 -0.22 7.04
CA GLN A 84 -8.06 0.93 7.88
C GLN A 84 -9.33 1.74 8.21
N LEU A 85 -10.20 1.97 7.22
CA LEU A 85 -11.44 2.71 7.39
C LEU A 85 -12.49 1.98 8.22
N ARG A 86 -12.48 0.63 8.21
CA ARG A 86 -13.40 -0.20 9.00
C ARG A 86 -13.03 -0.26 10.48
N VAL A 87 -11.75 -0.22 10.81
CA VAL A 87 -11.27 -0.24 12.20
C VAL A 87 -11.59 1.08 12.92
N SER A 88 -11.82 2.16 12.18
CA SER A 88 -12.17 3.48 12.73
C SER A 88 -13.65 3.65 13.12
N ASN A 89 -14.45 2.59 13.27
CA ASN A 89 -15.86 2.65 13.69
C ASN A 89 -16.23 1.59 14.73
#